data_AF-A0A4Q3U8V1-F1
#
_entry.id   AF-A0A4Q3U8V1-F1
#
_cell.length_a   1.000
_cell.length_b   1.000
_cell.length_c   1.000
_cell.angle_alpha   90.00
_cell.angle_beta   90.00
_cell.angle_gamma   90.00
#
_symmetry.space_group_name_H-M   'P 1'
#
loop_
_entity.id
_entity.type
_entity.pdbx_description
1 polymer ?
#
loop_
_entity_poly.entity_id
_entity_poly.type
_entity_poly.pdbx_seq_one_letter_code
_entity_poly.pdbx_strand_id
1 'polypeptide(L)'
;LEAAMERAKRYVDAGADAIFPEGLSSEEEFEAFRAALPGVPLLANMTEFGKTPLIPFSRFNELGYQMVIFPMTGFRLMLRALDEGYAELLASGTQAGLIDRMRTREELYERIGYAEYDAAEGRWAE
;
A
#
# COMPACT_ATOMS: atom_id res chain seq x y z
N LEU A 1 -3.16 -14.41 20.63
CA LEU A 1 -2.96 -15.18 19.39
C LEU A 1 -4.01 -16.28 19.19
N GLU A 2 -4.13 -17.27 20.09
CA GLU A 2 -5.04 -18.42 19.96
C GLU A 2 -6.50 -18.07 19.66
N ALA A 3 -7.09 -17.16 20.43
CA ALA A 3 -8.47 -16.71 20.21
C ALA A 3 -8.69 -16.08 18.83
N ALA A 4 -7.66 -15.45 18.25
CA ALA A 4 -7.74 -14.89 16.90
C ALA A 4 -7.70 -15.99 15.83
N MET A 5 -6.88 -17.03 16.03
CA MET A 5 -6.81 -18.19 15.14
C MET A 5 -8.13 -18.98 15.14
N GLU A 6 -8.76 -19.15 16.31
CA GLU A 6 -10.07 -19.79 16.44
C GLU A 6 -11.17 -19.01 15.70
N ARG A 7 -11.16 -17.67 15.83
CA ARG A 7 -12.10 -16.82 15.07
C ARG A 7 -11.85 -16.92 13.56
N ALA A 8 -10.58 -16.90 13.14
CA ALA A 8 -10.24 -17.01 11.74
C ALA A 8 -10.70 -18.33 11.11
N LYS A 9 -10.56 -19.46 11.82
CA LYS A 9 -11.11 -20.76 11.37
C LYS A 9 -12.61 -20.68 11.15
N ARG A 10 -13.36 -20.10 12.10
CA ARG A 10 -14.80 -19.90 11.96
C ARG A 10 -15.18 -18.99 10.79
N TYR A 11 -14.37 -17.98 10.49
CA TYR A 11 -14.59 -17.12 9.34
C TYR A 11 -14.35 -17.87 8.02
N VAL A 12 -13.33 -18.74 7.97
CA VAL A 12 -13.11 -19.65 6.83
C VAL A 12 -14.27 -20.63 6.67
N ASP A 13 -14.73 -21.26 7.76
CA ASP A 13 -15.89 -22.16 7.74
C ASP A 13 -17.18 -21.45 7.30
N ALA A 14 -17.30 -20.15 7.59
CA ALA A 14 -18.40 -19.29 7.15
C ALA A 14 -18.27 -18.83 5.69
N GLY A 15 -17.18 -19.16 4.99
CA GLY A 15 -16.98 -18.90 3.57
C GLY A 15 -16.02 -17.76 3.23
N ALA A 16 -15.18 -17.29 4.16
CA ALA A 16 -14.14 -16.31 3.83
C ALA A 16 -13.04 -16.94 2.96
N ASP A 17 -12.75 -16.33 1.81
CA ASP A 17 -11.70 -16.79 0.89
C ASP A 17 -10.28 -16.51 1.38
N ALA A 18 -10.12 -15.56 2.29
CA ALA A 18 -8.83 -15.14 2.84
C ALA A 18 -9.00 -14.59 4.26
N ILE A 19 -7.91 -14.58 5.03
CA ILE A 19 -7.89 -14.01 6.38
C ILE A 19 -6.82 -12.92 6.48
N PHE A 20 -7.21 -11.83 7.13
CA PHE A 20 -6.32 -10.76 7.53
C PHE A 20 -6.18 -10.79 9.07
N PRO A 21 -5.09 -11.36 9.60
CA PRO A 21 -4.77 -11.30 11.03
C PRO A 21 -4.16 -9.95 11.41
N GLU A 22 -5.00 -9.04 11.89
CA GLU A 22 -4.56 -7.72 12.36
C GLU A 22 -3.79 -7.80 13.70
N GLY A 23 -2.77 -6.95 13.84
CA GLY A 23 -2.09 -6.71 15.10
C GLY A 23 -1.03 -7.75 15.50
N LEU A 24 -0.60 -8.62 14.58
CA LEU A 24 0.55 -9.50 14.80
C LEU A 24 1.84 -8.67 14.88
N SER A 25 2.67 -8.95 15.87
CA SER A 25 3.76 -8.09 16.31
C SER A 25 5.16 -8.64 16.03
N SER A 26 5.27 -9.91 15.62
CA SER A 26 6.55 -10.55 15.31
C SER A 26 6.40 -11.60 14.20
N GLU A 27 7.52 -11.99 13.59
CA GLU A 27 7.56 -13.06 12.59
C GLU A 27 7.04 -14.39 13.17
N GLU A 28 7.36 -14.70 14.43
CA GLU A 28 6.89 -15.91 15.11
C GLU A 28 5.36 -15.95 15.23
N GLU A 29 4.72 -14.79 15.45
CA GLU A 29 3.26 -14.71 15.45
C GLU A 29 2.68 -14.93 14.04
N PHE A 30 3.32 -14.41 13.00
CA PHE A 30 2.92 -14.66 11.60
C PHE A 30 3.10 -16.14 11.23
N GLU A 31 4.20 -16.78 11.63
CA GLU A 31 4.47 -18.21 11.44
C GLU A 31 3.42 -19.08 12.15
N ALA A 32 3.14 -18.78 13.42
CA ALA A 32 2.13 -19.49 14.20
C ALA A 32 0.72 -19.34 13.57
N PHE A 33 0.36 -18.14 13.10
CA PHE A 33 -0.92 -17.91 12.45
C PHE A 33 -1.02 -18.64 11.10
N ARG A 34 0.08 -18.66 10.32
CA ARG A 34 0.17 -19.44 9.08
C ARG A 34 -0.04 -20.92 9.35
N ALA A 35 0.66 -21.47 10.35
CA ALA A 35 0.58 -22.88 10.72
C ALA A 35 -0.82 -23.29 11.18
N ALA A 36 -1.58 -22.39 11.81
CA ALA A 36 -2.92 -22.67 12.29
C ALA A 36 -4.01 -22.72 11.21
N LEU A 37 -3.75 -22.17 10.02
CA LEU A 37 -4.71 -22.07 8.92
C LEU A 37 -4.13 -22.61 7.60
N PRO A 38 -3.57 -23.84 7.55
CA PRO A 38 -2.89 -24.31 6.34
C PRO A 38 -3.79 -24.23 5.09
N GLY A 39 -3.24 -23.74 3.99
CA GLY A 39 -3.95 -23.62 2.71
C GLY A 39 -4.88 -22.41 2.54
N VAL A 40 -5.13 -21.63 3.60
CA VAL A 40 -5.96 -20.41 3.52
C VAL A 40 -5.10 -19.22 3.06
N PRO A 41 -5.47 -18.44 2.04
CA PRO A 41 -4.78 -17.19 1.70
C PRO A 41 -4.72 -16.22 2.89
N LEU A 42 -3.52 -15.74 3.22
CA LEU A 42 -3.31 -14.77 4.29
C LEU A 42 -2.83 -13.43 3.76
N LEU A 43 -3.36 -12.36 4.36
CA LEU A 43 -2.99 -10.98 4.08
C LEU A 43 -2.23 -10.39 5.27
N ALA A 44 -1.05 -9.83 5.02
CA ALA A 44 -0.34 -9.01 6.00
C ALA A 44 -0.57 -7.52 5.74
N ASN A 45 -0.76 -6.75 6.81
CA ASN A 45 -0.89 -5.31 6.75
C ASN A 45 0.42 -4.65 7.13
N MET A 46 1.16 -4.18 6.12
CA MET A 46 2.46 -3.54 6.34
C MET A 46 2.34 -2.02 6.43
N THR A 47 1.74 -1.56 7.54
CA THR A 47 1.66 -0.13 7.87
C THR A 47 2.88 0.36 8.62
N GLU A 48 3.28 1.61 8.37
CA GLU A 48 4.40 2.25 9.07
C GLU A 48 4.01 2.65 10.50
N PHE A 49 5.03 2.73 11.38
CA PHE A 49 4.90 3.16 12.78
C PHE A 49 3.92 2.30 13.60
N GLY A 50 3.69 1.06 13.16
CA GLY A 50 2.92 0.05 13.88
C GLY A 50 3.77 -0.70 14.90
N LYS A 51 3.20 -1.80 15.42
CA LYS A 51 3.87 -2.71 16.36
C LYS A 51 4.75 -3.74 15.65
N THR A 52 4.45 -4.04 14.40
CA THR A 52 5.15 -5.00 13.56
C THR A 52 6.40 -4.36 12.96
N PRO A 53 7.58 -5.01 13.02
CA PRO A 53 8.73 -4.62 12.24
C PRO A 53 8.41 -4.55 10.73
N LEU A 54 9.13 -3.71 9.99
CA LEU A 54 8.94 -3.64 8.53
C LEU A 54 9.55 -4.89 7.90
N ILE A 55 8.68 -5.78 7.43
CA ILE A 55 9.05 -7.05 6.80
C ILE A 55 8.83 -6.93 5.29
N PRO A 56 9.82 -7.28 4.44
CA PRO A 56 9.67 -7.22 2.99
C PRO A 56 8.68 -8.28 2.49
N PHE A 57 8.02 -8.00 1.36
CA PHE A 57 7.10 -8.93 0.72
C PHE A 57 7.71 -10.32 0.48
N SER A 58 8.98 -10.39 0.07
CA SER A 58 9.69 -11.66 -0.14
C SER A 58 9.70 -12.53 1.13
N ARG A 59 9.89 -11.91 2.29
CA ARG A 59 9.89 -12.61 3.57
C ARG A 59 8.48 -13.07 3.94
N PHE A 60 7.46 -12.24 3.74
CA PHE A 60 6.06 -12.68 3.90
C PHE A 60 5.71 -13.88 3.00
N ASN A 61 6.22 -13.90 1.76
CA ASN A 61 6.02 -15.03 0.86
C ASN A 61 6.70 -16.32 1.39
N GLU A 62 7.91 -16.23 1.95
CA GLU A 62 8.57 -17.36 2.64
C GLU A 62 7.76 -17.85 3.86
N LEU A 63 7.14 -16.92 4.59
CA LEU A 63 6.23 -17.20 5.69
C LEU A 63 4.86 -17.74 5.23
N GLY A 64 4.63 -17.88 3.92
CA GLY A 64 3.40 -18.44 3.35
C GLY A 64 2.21 -17.47 3.29
N TYR A 65 2.46 -16.15 3.29
CA TYR A 65 1.46 -15.11 3.04
C TYR A 65 1.41 -14.78 1.55
N GLN A 66 0.21 -14.64 1.01
CA GLN A 66 -0.03 -14.41 -0.42
C GLN A 66 -0.26 -12.94 -0.76
N MET A 67 -0.61 -12.13 0.24
CA MET A 67 -0.95 -10.72 0.05
C MET A 67 -0.27 -9.88 1.12
N VAL A 68 0.25 -8.73 0.72
CA VAL A 68 0.73 -7.69 1.63
C VAL A 68 0.19 -6.36 1.14
N ILE A 69 -0.48 -5.63 2.03
CA ILE A 69 -0.96 -4.28 1.73
C ILE A 69 -0.08 -3.23 2.40
N PHE A 70 0.06 -2.09 1.75
CA PHE A 70 0.83 -0.92 2.21
C PHE A 70 -0.11 0.28 2.31
N PRO A 71 -1.02 0.28 3.29
CA PRO A 71 -2.24 1.08 3.21
C PRO A 71 -1.97 2.59 3.24
N MET A 72 -0.91 3.02 3.92
CA MET A 72 -0.66 4.43 4.20
C MET A 72 0.63 4.96 3.57
N THR A 73 1.45 4.13 2.95
CA THR A 73 2.78 4.54 2.44
C THR A 73 2.68 5.71 1.47
N GLY A 74 1.89 5.55 0.40
CA GLY A 74 1.74 6.59 -0.62
C GLY A 74 1.12 7.87 -0.06
N PHE A 75 0.13 7.75 0.82
CA PHE A 75 -0.53 8.91 1.44
C PHE A 75 0.41 9.68 2.37
N ARG A 76 1.18 8.98 3.21
CA ARG A 76 2.16 9.60 4.11
C ARG A 76 3.29 10.27 3.34
N LEU A 77 3.78 9.64 2.26
CA LEU A 77 4.78 10.25 1.37
C LEU A 77 4.22 11.53 0.70
N MET A 78 3.00 11.48 0.21
CA MET A 78 2.33 12.64 -0.39
C MET A 78 2.17 13.78 0.61
N LEU A 79 1.67 13.50 1.82
CA LEU A 79 1.52 14.54 2.86
C LEU A 79 2.86 15.21 3.17
N ARG A 80 3.93 14.43 3.30
CA ARG A 80 5.27 14.98 3.54
C ARG A 80 5.73 15.91 2.42
N ALA A 81 5.45 15.56 1.15
CA ALA A 81 5.78 16.42 0.01
C ALA A 81 4.93 17.71 -0.02
N LEU A 82 3.66 17.63 0.39
CA LEU A 82 2.78 18.80 0.51
C LEU A 82 3.26 19.75 1.62
N ASP A 83 3.63 19.22 2.79
CA ASP A 83 4.15 20.03 3.90
C ASP A 83 5.40 20.83 3.47
N GLU A 84 6.34 20.16 2.80
CA GLU A 84 7.57 20.79 2.30
C GLU A 84 7.27 21.79 1.18
N GLY A 85 6.32 21.47 0.30
CA GLY A 85 5.87 22.37 -0.77
C GLY A 85 5.26 23.66 -0.27
N TYR A 86 4.34 23.57 0.69
CA TYR A 86 3.69 24.75 1.27
C TYR A 86 4.64 25.56 2.17
N ALA A 87 5.58 24.92 2.86
CA ALA A 87 6.60 25.63 3.63
C ALA A 87 7.48 26.51 2.73
N GLU A 88 7.93 26.00 1.57
CA GLU A 88 8.70 26.79 0.60
C GLU A 88 7.88 27.97 0.07
N LEU A 89 6.65 27.72 -0.36
CA LEU A 89 5.77 28.78 -0.88
C LEU A 89 5.54 29.90 0.14
N LEU A 90 5.38 29.55 1.42
CA LEU A 90 5.24 30.53 2.49
C LEU A 90 6.54 31.32 2.72
N ALA A 91 7.70 30.67 2.61
CA ALA A 91 9.00 31.28 2.91
C ALA A 91 9.54 32.16 1.78
N SER A 92 9.48 31.69 0.53
CA SER A 92 10.10 32.35 -0.62
C SER A 92 9.11 33.01 -1.57
N GLY A 93 7.81 32.73 -1.43
CA GLY A 93 6.77 33.21 -2.33
C GLY A 93 6.77 32.54 -3.72
N THR A 94 7.58 31.50 -3.92
CA THR A 94 7.69 30.79 -5.21
C THR A 94 8.11 29.33 -5.01
N GLN A 95 7.78 28.45 -5.93
CA GLN A 95 8.19 27.03 -5.90
C GLN A 95 9.54 26.77 -6.58
N ALA A 96 10.31 27.80 -6.95
CA ALA A 96 11.53 27.66 -7.76
C ALA A 96 12.55 26.66 -7.17
N GLY A 97 12.67 26.58 -5.84
CA GLY A 97 13.55 25.62 -5.14
C GLY A 97 13.07 24.16 -5.16
N LEU A 98 11.89 23.88 -5.71
CA LEU A 98 11.27 22.55 -5.69
C LEU A 98 11.14 21.90 -7.08
N ILE A 99 11.56 22.58 -8.14
CA ILE A 99 11.34 22.12 -9.53
C ILE A 99 11.88 20.70 -9.75
N ASP A 100 13.08 20.39 -9.24
CA ASP A 100 13.72 19.08 -9.39
C ASP A 100 12.98 17.94 -8.65
N ARG A 101 11.98 18.27 -7.82
CA ARG A 101 11.19 17.31 -7.04
C ARG A 101 9.80 17.08 -7.62
N MET A 102 9.41 17.86 -8.62
CA MET A 102 8.09 17.77 -9.24
C MET A 102 8.17 16.90 -10.49
N ARG A 103 7.05 16.25 -10.83
CA ARG A 103 6.93 15.65 -12.16
C ARG A 103 6.91 16.73 -13.22
N THR A 104 7.57 16.48 -14.34
CA THR A 104 7.48 17.32 -15.52
C THR A 104 6.08 17.23 -16.14
N ARG A 105 5.79 18.14 -17.08
CA ARG A 105 4.53 18.10 -17.83
C ARG A 105 4.40 16.83 -18.66
N GLU A 106 5.51 16.37 -19.24
CA GLU A 106 5.56 15.14 -20.04
C GLU A 106 5.24 13.92 -19.19
N GLU A 107 5.89 13.76 -18.03
CA GLU A 107 5.62 12.66 -17.10
C GLU A 107 4.17 12.69 -16.57
N LEU A 108 3.59 13.88 -16.39
CA LEU A 108 2.19 14.03 -16.02
C LEU A 108 1.26 13.54 -17.14
N TYR A 109 1.52 13.94 -18.39
CA TYR A 109 0.73 13.54 -19.55
C TYR A 109 0.77 12.04 -19.80
N GLU A 110 1.94 11.43 -19.71
CA GLU A 110 2.08 9.98 -19.76
C GLU A 110 1.26 9.32 -18.64
N ARG A 111 1.37 9.83 -17.40
CA ARG A 111 0.69 9.24 -16.25
C ARG A 111 -0.83 9.23 -16.36
N ILE A 112 -1.42 10.29 -16.93
CA ILE A 112 -2.87 10.44 -17.08
C ILE A 112 -3.39 9.92 -18.43
N GLY A 113 -2.52 9.34 -19.27
CA GLY A 113 -2.90 8.79 -20.57
C GLY A 113 -3.36 9.86 -21.56
N TYR A 114 -2.82 11.08 -21.47
CA TYR A 114 -3.32 12.24 -22.22
C TYR A 114 -3.43 11.99 -23.73
N ALA A 115 -2.43 11.35 -24.33
CA ALA A 115 -2.41 11.03 -25.77
C ALA A 115 -3.55 10.08 -26.21
N GLU A 116 -4.02 9.20 -25.32
CA GLU A 116 -5.11 8.27 -25.62
C GLU A 116 -6.44 9.00 -25.73
N TYR A 117 -6.64 10.02 -24.88
CA TYR A 117 -7.81 10.88 -24.92
C TYR A 117 -7.81 11.79 -26.16
N ASP A 118 -6.69 12.44 -26.48
CA ASP A 118 -6.57 13.26 -27.70
C ASP A 118 -6.90 12.44 -28.96
N ALA A 119 -6.37 11.22 -29.06
CA ALA A 119 -6.65 10.33 -30.18
C ALA A 119 -8.11 9.86 -30.22
N ALA A 120 -8.77 9.72 -29.08
CA ALA A 120 -10.19 9.38 -29.01
C ALA A 120 -11.09 10.53 -29.45
N GLU A 121 -10.76 11.77 -29.06
CA GLU A 121 -11.50 12.97 -29.46
C GLU A 121 -11.46 13.16 -30.98
N GLY A 122 -10.30 12.97 -31.61
CA GLY A 122 -10.17 13.05 -33.07
C GLY A 122 -11.07 12.05 -33.82
N ARG A 123 -11.34 10.87 -33.23
CA ARG A 123 -12.26 9.87 -33.81
C ARG A 123 -13.74 10.21 -33.60
N TRP A 124 -14.08 11.00 -32.59
CA TRP A 124 -15.47 11.40 -32.31
C TRP A 124 -15.88 12.68 -33.05
N ALA A 125 -14.91 13.41 -33.58
CA ALA A 125 -15.14 14.59 -34.40
C ALA A 125 -15.37 14.28 -35.90
N GLU A 126 -15.20 13.02 -36.31
CA GLU A 126 -15.54 12.48 -37.65
C GLU A 126 -16.96 11.86 -37.67
#